data_AF-A0A382JGF9-F1
#
_entry.id   AF-A0A382JGF9-F1
#
_cell.length_a   1.000
_cell.length_b   1.000
_cell.length_c   1.000
_cell.angle_alpha   90.00
_cell.angle_beta   90.00
_cell.angle_gamma   90.00
#
_symmetry.space_group_name_H-M   'P 1'
#
loop_
_entity.id
_entity.type
_entity.pdbx_description
1 polymer ?
#
loop_
_entity_poly.entity_id
_entity_poly.type
_entity_poly.pdbx_seq_one_letter_code
_entity_poly.pdbx_strand_id
1 'polypeptide(L)'
;MQWEEEMCIVSGNNRAVDGKPPKTVVELWCRSRAGHSLTLLVDGLRPYMVVAQPGRPRPASEAASGLDFLRGMDEVVEITPVGDKWTHIGEKPHWKIEVNQPYEVPRLRKRIQDSWEVTSADILFVQRLLLDCDLGPHILARGEVLWAGDRAPPETRDEKTSDRTIAAGRIADAGGVGIYPTDMVVSCTLDDLSKAEPFRTPFV
;
A
#
# COMPACT_ATOMS: atom_id res chain seq x y z
N MET A 1 20.22 2.03 -9.28
CA MET A 1 19.94 2.90 -10.45
C MET A 1 18.51 3.38 -10.35
N GLN A 2 18.22 4.66 -10.62
CA GLN A 2 16.86 5.21 -10.60
C GLN A 2 16.24 5.17 -12.00
N TRP A 3 14.96 4.87 -12.09
CA TRP A 3 14.19 4.79 -13.33
C TRP A 3 12.79 5.37 -13.11
N GLU A 4 12.25 6.02 -14.13
CA GLU A 4 10.96 6.72 -14.09
C GLU A 4 10.25 6.53 -15.43
N GLU A 5 9.01 6.05 -15.40
CA GLU A 5 8.17 5.94 -16.59
C GLU A 5 6.68 5.90 -16.23
N GLU A 6 5.84 6.23 -17.20
CA GLU A 6 4.40 5.99 -17.12
C GLU A 6 4.06 4.53 -17.41
N MET A 7 3.14 3.97 -16.65
CA MET A 7 2.72 2.58 -16.76
C MET A 7 1.25 2.39 -16.40
N CYS A 8 0.70 1.28 -16.88
CA CYS A 8 -0.65 0.84 -16.55
C CYS A 8 -0.56 -0.34 -15.57
N ILE A 9 -1.25 -0.22 -14.44
CA ILE A 9 -1.43 -1.29 -13.46
C ILE A 9 -2.35 -2.35 -14.07
N VAL A 10 -1.85 -3.57 -14.16
CA VAL A 10 -2.57 -4.74 -14.67
C VAL A 10 -3.22 -5.51 -13.53
N SER A 11 -2.48 -5.65 -12.43
CA SER A 11 -2.92 -6.37 -11.24
C SER A 11 -2.09 -5.90 -10.05
N GLY A 12 -2.56 -6.18 -8.84
CA GLY A 12 -1.75 -5.99 -7.66
C GLY A 12 -2.06 -6.99 -6.56
N ASN A 13 -1.07 -7.20 -5.70
CA ASN A 13 -1.15 -8.02 -4.50
C ASN A 13 -0.41 -7.31 -3.36
N ASN A 14 -0.37 -7.91 -2.20
CA ASN A 14 0.46 -7.45 -1.10
C ASN A 14 1.09 -8.62 -0.38
N ARG A 15 2.18 -8.32 0.33
CA ARG A 15 2.92 -9.29 1.10
C ARG A 15 3.32 -8.71 2.45
N ALA A 16 2.94 -9.41 3.50
CA ALA A 16 3.52 -9.21 4.82
C ALA A 16 5.00 -9.61 4.77
N VAL A 17 5.87 -8.71 5.20
CA VAL A 17 7.31 -8.93 5.27
C VAL A 17 7.70 -9.00 6.73
N ASP A 18 8.37 -10.10 7.10
CA ASP A 18 8.92 -10.27 8.42
C ASP A 18 9.99 -9.20 8.66
N GLY A 19 9.79 -8.39 9.69
CA GLY A 19 10.65 -7.26 10.00
C GLY A 19 10.38 -6.72 11.41
N LYS A 20 11.30 -5.89 11.89
CA LYS A 20 11.12 -5.11 13.13
C LYS A 20 11.36 -3.63 12.82
N PRO A 21 10.30 -2.80 12.66
CA PRO A 21 8.87 -3.15 12.78
C PRO A 21 8.35 -4.02 11.62
N PRO A 22 7.20 -4.71 11.79
CA PRO A 22 6.53 -5.41 10.70
C PRO A 22 6.18 -4.43 9.57
N LYS A 23 6.37 -4.85 8.31
CA LYS A 23 5.98 -4.05 7.14
C LYS A 23 5.17 -4.86 6.15
N THR A 24 4.44 -4.18 5.28
CA THR A 24 3.73 -4.80 4.16
C THR A 24 4.11 -4.08 2.89
N VAL A 25 4.51 -4.84 1.88
CA VAL A 25 4.83 -4.31 0.55
C VAL A 25 3.66 -4.60 -0.38
N VAL A 26 3.27 -3.59 -1.17
CA VAL A 26 2.31 -3.77 -2.26
C VAL A 26 3.09 -4.13 -3.52
N GLU A 27 2.68 -5.21 -4.17
CA GLU A 27 3.22 -5.64 -5.46
C GLU A 27 2.25 -5.18 -6.55
N LEU A 28 2.71 -4.38 -7.50
CA LEU A 28 1.93 -4.03 -8.69
C LEU A 28 2.59 -4.64 -9.93
N TRP A 29 1.82 -5.38 -10.71
CA TRP A 29 2.23 -5.81 -12.05
C TRP A 29 1.77 -4.77 -13.05
N CYS A 30 2.73 -4.21 -13.76
CA CYS A 30 2.52 -3.07 -14.63
C CYS A 30 3.01 -3.35 -16.05
N ARG A 31 2.47 -2.58 -16.98
CA ARG A 31 2.97 -2.48 -18.36
C ARG A 31 3.33 -1.03 -18.64
N SER A 32 4.60 -0.74 -18.89
CA SER A 32 5.04 0.61 -19.19
C SER A 32 4.53 1.09 -20.54
N ARG A 33 4.55 2.41 -20.76
CA ARG A 33 4.17 3.04 -22.03
C ARG A 33 5.06 2.55 -23.18
N ALA A 34 6.34 2.33 -22.93
CA ALA A 34 7.30 1.73 -23.87
C ALA A 34 7.10 0.22 -24.09
N GLY A 35 6.25 -0.43 -23.29
CA GLY A 35 5.94 -1.85 -23.45
C GLY A 35 6.88 -2.80 -22.74
N HIS A 36 7.46 -2.36 -21.63
CA HIS A 36 8.14 -3.27 -20.70
C HIS A 36 7.15 -3.78 -19.66
N SER A 37 7.26 -5.05 -19.28
CA SER A 37 6.55 -5.63 -18.14
C SER A 37 7.33 -5.39 -16.86
N LEU A 38 6.66 -4.95 -15.79
CA LEU A 38 7.31 -4.60 -14.53
C LEU A 38 6.58 -5.19 -13.34
N THR A 39 7.36 -5.52 -12.30
CA THR A 39 6.86 -5.64 -10.94
C THR A 39 7.33 -4.42 -10.15
N LEU A 40 6.41 -3.59 -9.69
CA LEU A 40 6.69 -2.53 -8.70
C LEU A 40 6.51 -3.09 -7.29
N LEU A 41 7.50 -2.87 -6.44
CA LEU A 41 7.45 -3.12 -5.00
C LEU A 41 7.28 -1.78 -4.30
N VAL A 42 6.05 -1.49 -3.83
CA VAL A 42 5.68 -0.22 -3.21
C VAL A 42 5.69 -0.38 -1.70
N ASP A 43 6.53 0.40 -1.02
CA ASP A 43 6.62 0.48 0.44
C ASP A 43 5.96 1.77 0.98
N GLY A 44 5.67 1.79 2.28
CA GLY A 44 5.20 2.97 3.01
C GLY A 44 3.70 3.01 3.33
N LEU A 45 2.89 2.12 2.74
CA LEU A 45 1.47 2.02 3.10
C LEU A 45 1.29 1.29 4.42
N ARG A 46 0.46 1.84 5.32
CA ARG A 46 0.05 1.16 6.55
C ARG A 46 -1.41 0.73 6.49
N PRO A 47 -1.74 -0.50 6.92
CA PRO A 47 -3.12 -0.95 6.96
C PRO A 47 -3.87 -0.22 8.07
N TYR A 48 -5.12 0.15 7.80
CA TYR A 48 -5.95 0.81 8.80
C TYR A 48 -7.44 0.54 8.60
N MET A 49 -8.20 0.88 9.62
CA MET A 49 -9.64 1.07 9.56
C MET A 49 -10.03 2.40 10.20
N VAL A 50 -11.28 2.80 10.03
CA VAL A 50 -11.80 4.04 10.63
C VAL A 50 -12.90 3.68 11.62
N VAL A 51 -12.86 4.30 12.79
CA VAL A 51 -13.84 4.05 13.86
C VAL A 51 -14.55 5.33 14.28
N ALA A 52 -15.79 5.19 14.75
CA ALA A 52 -16.58 6.24 15.41
C ALA A 52 -17.34 5.65 16.61
N GLN A 53 -17.68 6.50 17.59
CA GLN A 53 -18.51 6.06 18.72
C GLN A 53 -19.89 5.61 18.23
N PRO A 54 -20.51 4.56 18.82
CA PRO A 54 -21.80 4.06 18.36
C PRO A 54 -22.97 5.01 18.69
N GLY A 55 -23.98 5.03 17.82
CA GLY A 55 -25.24 5.74 18.05
C GLY A 55 -25.16 7.23 17.69
N ARG A 56 -25.95 8.09 18.33
CA ARG A 56 -26.02 9.52 17.96
C ARG A 56 -24.67 10.24 18.11
N PRO A 57 -24.45 11.36 17.39
CA PRO A 57 -23.27 12.20 17.58
C PRO A 57 -23.00 12.55 19.04
N ARG A 58 -21.74 12.45 19.43
CA ARG A 58 -21.21 12.76 20.76
C ARG A 58 -19.90 13.53 20.62
N PRO A 59 -19.54 14.36 21.61
CA PRO A 59 -18.25 15.04 21.63
C PRO A 59 -17.08 14.06 21.59
N ALA A 60 -16.01 14.45 20.89
CA ALA A 60 -14.78 13.64 20.79
C ALA A 60 -14.15 13.29 22.15
N SER A 61 -14.36 14.12 23.18
CA SER A 61 -13.88 13.88 24.54
C SER A 61 -14.47 12.62 25.18
N GLU A 62 -15.70 12.24 24.81
CA GLU A 62 -16.34 11.02 25.32
C GLU A 62 -15.70 9.73 24.77
N ALA A 63 -14.91 9.82 23.69
CA ALA A 63 -14.21 8.68 23.11
C ALA A 63 -12.88 8.36 23.81
N ALA A 64 -12.38 9.25 24.68
CA ALA A 64 -11.02 9.20 25.20
C ALA A 64 -10.64 7.85 25.83
N SER A 65 -11.45 7.32 26.75
CA SER A 65 -11.20 6.04 27.42
C SER A 65 -11.21 4.85 26.46
N GLY A 66 -12.10 4.87 25.47
CA GLY A 66 -12.16 3.85 24.43
C GLY A 66 -10.94 3.89 23.52
N LEU A 67 -10.47 5.09 23.15
CA LEU A 67 -9.25 5.24 22.35
C LEU A 67 -8.01 4.82 23.13
N ASP A 68 -7.93 5.13 24.43
CA ASP A 68 -6.82 4.68 25.29
C ASP A 68 -6.77 3.16 25.40
N PHE A 69 -7.93 2.51 25.49
CA PHE A 69 -8.02 1.05 25.40
C PHE A 69 -7.50 0.51 24.06
N LEU A 70 -7.85 1.14 22.93
CA LEU A 70 -7.34 0.75 21.61
C LEU A 70 -5.83 0.97 21.48
N ARG A 71 -5.28 2.07 22.03
CA ARG A 71 -3.83 2.34 22.03
C ARG A 71 -3.01 1.30 22.79
N GLY A 72 -3.61 0.63 23.77
CA GLY A 72 -2.96 -0.42 24.55
C GLY A 72 -2.90 -1.78 23.86
N MET A 73 -3.41 -1.91 22.64
CA MET A 73 -3.46 -3.16 21.89
C MET A 73 -2.19 -3.37 21.05
N ASP A 74 -1.58 -4.54 21.13
CA ASP A 74 -0.30 -4.86 20.44
C ASP A 74 -0.34 -4.65 18.92
N GLU A 75 -1.50 -4.88 18.28
CA GLU A 75 -1.63 -4.69 16.84
C GLU A 75 -1.80 -3.23 16.41
N VAL A 76 -2.11 -2.30 17.33
CA VAL A 76 -2.39 -0.89 17.03
C VAL A 76 -1.09 -0.10 17.05
N VAL A 77 -0.81 0.58 15.93
CA VAL A 77 0.40 1.38 15.73
C VAL A 77 0.14 2.84 16.06
N GLU A 78 -0.93 3.39 15.50
CA GLU A 78 -1.27 4.80 15.64
C GLU A 78 -2.77 5.02 15.58
N ILE A 79 -3.24 6.01 16.34
CA ILE A 79 -4.62 6.50 16.29
C ILE A 79 -4.60 7.99 15.95
N THR A 80 -5.07 8.34 14.77
CA THR A 80 -5.10 9.73 14.27
C THR A 80 -6.54 10.20 14.12
N PRO A 81 -6.94 11.35 14.71
CA PRO A 81 -8.22 11.97 14.41
C PRO A 81 -8.33 12.31 12.92
N VAL A 82 -9.44 11.97 12.28
CA VAL A 82 -9.70 12.32 10.86
C VAL A 82 -10.77 13.40 10.70
N GLY A 83 -11.18 14.00 11.83
CA GLY A 83 -12.24 15.01 11.90
C GLY A 83 -13.64 14.42 11.91
N ASP A 84 -14.62 15.31 11.78
CA ASP A 84 -16.02 14.94 11.74
C ASP A 84 -16.41 14.44 10.34
N LYS A 85 -17.10 13.31 10.28
CA LYS A 85 -17.62 12.74 9.02
C LYS A 85 -19.13 12.58 9.10
N TRP A 86 -19.77 12.72 7.94
CA TRP A 86 -21.21 12.54 7.78
C TRP A 86 -21.63 11.08 7.99
N THR A 87 -22.69 10.89 8.77
CA THR A 87 -23.41 9.63 8.91
C THR A 87 -24.91 9.85 8.74
N HIS A 88 -25.69 8.77 8.63
CA HIS A 88 -27.15 8.85 8.53
C HIS A 88 -27.85 9.49 9.75
N ILE A 89 -27.14 9.67 10.87
CA ILE A 89 -27.64 10.24 12.13
C ILE A 89 -26.91 11.54 12.53
N GLY A 90 -26.13 12.11 11.62
CA GLY A 90 -25.41 13.38 11.82
C GLY A 90 -23.90 13.26 11.64
N GLU A 91 -23.21 14.40 11.75
CA GLU A 91 -21.75 14.45 11.73
C GLU A 91 -21.19 13.93 13.07
N LYS A 92 -20.15 13.08 13.00
CA LYS A 92 -19.55 12.44 14.18
C LYS A 92 -18.03 12.49 14.09
N PRO A 93 -17.30 12.62 15.20
CA PRO A 93 -15.85 12.46 15.20
C PRO A 93 -15.44 11.05 14.79
N HIS A 94 -14.43 10.96 13.94
CA HIS A 94 -13.85 9.69 13.47
C HIS A 94 -12.34 9.64 13.74
N TRP A 95 -11.82 8.43 13.88
CA TRP A 95 -10.40 8.16 14.07
C TRP A 95 -9.92 7.07 13.11
N LYS A 96 -8.76 7.30 12.49
CA LYS A 96 -8.01 6.30 11.75
C LYS A 96 -7.20 5.47 12.76
N ILE A 97 -7.36 4.15 12.69
CA ILE A 97 -6.63 3.18 13.50
C ILE A 97 -5.68 2.42 12.59
N GLU A 98 -4.40 2.78 12.62
CA GLU A 98 -3.35 2.07 11.89
C GLU A 98 -2.93 0.82 12.66
N VAL A 99 -2.73 -0.29 11.95
CA VAL A 99 -2.28 -1.57 12.50
C VAL A 99 -0.99 -2.04 11.82
N ASN A 100 -0.33 -3.07 12.35
CA ASN A 100 0.95 -3.53 11.82
C ASN A 100 0.80 -4.25 10.47
N GLN A 101 -0.24 -5.07 10.31
CA GLN A 101 -0.40 -5.96 9.15
C GLN A 101 -1.85 -6.02 8.63
N PRO A 102 -2.07 -6.19 7.31
CA PRO A 102 -3.42 -6.17 6.73
C PRO A 102 -4.37 -7.21 7.32
N TYR A 103 -3.86 -8.39 7.70
CA TYR A 103 -4.69 -9.45 8.29
C TYR A 103 -5.16 -9.11 9.72
N GLU A 104 -4.58 -8.10 10.38
CA GLU A 104 -5.00 -7.63 11.70
C GLU A 104 -6.26 -6.78 11.61
N VAL A 105 -6.49 -6.08 10.50
CA VAL A 105 -7.69 -5.26 10.28
C VAL A 105 -8.99 -6.05 10.50
N PRO A 106 -9.25 -7.20 9.83
CA PRO A 106 -10.47 -7.96 10.06
C PRO A 106 -10.54 -8.58 11.47
N ARG A 107 -9.39 -8.92 12.08
CA ARG A 107 -9.34 -9.46 13.45
C ARG A 107 -9.72 -8.41 14.48
N LEU A 108 -9.13 -7.22 14.37
CA LEU A 108 -9.38 -6.10 15.26
C LEU A 108 -10.81 -5.59 15.09
N ARG A 109 -11.30 -5.47 13.84
CA ARG A 109 -12.72 -5.16 13.55
C ARG A 109 -13.65 -6.08 14.32
N LYS A 110 -13.46 -7.39 14.24
CA LYS A 110 -14.29 -8.38 14.95
C LYS A 110 -14.26 -8.21 16.46
N ARG A 111 -13.10 -7.81 17.03
CA ARG A 111 -12.91 -7.61 18.46
C ARG A 111 -13.60 -6.35 18.99
N ILE A 112 -13.74 -5.31 18.17
CA ILE A 112 -14.22 -4.00 18.63
C ILE A 112 -15.62 -3.63 18.13
N GLN A 113 -16.22 -4.41 17.23
CA GLN A 113 -17.50 -4.11 16.57
C GLN A 113 -18.69 -3.88 17.52
N ASP A 114 -18.65 -4.41 18.75
CA ASP A 114 -19.72 -4.20 19.74
C ASP A 114 -19.60 -2.85 20.47
N SER A 115 -18.41 -2.26 20.45
CA SER A 115 -18.10 -1.00 21.15
C SER A 115 -17.87 0.18 20.21
N TRP A 116 -17.68 -0.09 18.91
CA TRP A 116 -17.33 0.90 17.90
C TRP A 116 -18.08 0.68 16.59
N GLU A 117 -18.50 1.76 15.94
CA GLU A 117 -18.88 1.73 14.53
C GLU A 117 -17.60 1.69 13.69
N VAL A 118 -17.37 0.59 12.97
CA VAL A 118 -16.17 0.37 12.16
C VAL A 118 -16.50 0.54 10.67
N THR A 119 -15.70 1.33 9.98
CA THR A 119 -15.78 1.58 8.54
C THR A 119 -14.43 1.36 7.88
N SER A 120 -14.41 1.22 6.55
CA SER A 120 -13.19 1.08 5.74
C SER A 120 -12.32 -0.15 6.05
N ALA A 121 -12.84 -1.12 6.81
CA ALA A 121 -12.10 -2.30 7.27
C ALA A 121 -12.13 -3.49 6.28
N ASP A 122 -12.86 -3.36 5.18
CA ASP A 122 -13.07 -4.35 4.13
C ASP A 122 -12.44 -3.97 2.79
N ILE A 123 -11.74 -2.83 2.74
CA ILE A 123 -11.00 -2.40 1.56
C ILE A 123 -9.72 -3.23 1.47
N LEU A 124 -9.55 -3.91 0.34
CA LEU A 124 -8.32 -4.67 0.04
C LEU A 124 -7.11 -3.74 0.12
N PHE A 125 -6.01 -4.21 0.70
CA PHE A 125 -4.83 -3.37 0.94
C PHE A 125 -4.21 -2.78 -0.33
N VAL A 126 -4.30 -3.48 -1.47
CA VAL A 126 -3.89 -2.94 -2.77
C VAL A 126 -4.83 -1.82 -3.24
N GLN A 127 -6.14 -1.99 -3.04
CA GLN A 127 -7.12 -0.96 -3.39
C GLN A 127 -6.97 0.28 -2.50
N ARG A 128 -6.54 0.08 -1.25
CA ARG A 128 -6.20 1.17 -0.34
C ARG A 128 -5.12 2.08 -0.91
N LEU A 129 -4.05 1.53 -1.50
CA LEU A 129 -3.01 2.30 -2.18
C LEU A 129 -3.63 3.25 -3.22
N LEU A 130 -4.51 2.71 -4.07
CA LEU A 130 -5.12 3.48 -5.15
C LEU A 130 -6.05 4.58 -4.61
N LEU A 131 -6.85 4.27 -3.59
CA LEU A 131 -7.80 5.22 -3.02
C LEU A 131 -7.10 6.34 -2.24
N ASP A 132 -6.07 6.02 -1.47
CA ASP A 132 -5.42 6.98 -0.58
C ASP A 132 -4.45 7.90 -1.33
N CYS A 133 -3.79 7.37 -2.36
CA CYS A 133 -2.92 8.16 -3.24
C CYS A 133 -3.67 8.74 -4.46
N ASP A 134 -4.99 8.55 -4.54
CA ASP A 134 -5.85 9.03 -5.62
C ASP A 134 -5.35 8.58 -7.02
N LEU A 135 -4.90 7.33 -7.12
CA LEU A 135 -4.32 6.76 -8.32
C LEU A 135 -5.38 6.05 -9.17
N GLY A 136 -5.29 6.28 -10.48
CA GLY A 136 -5.97 5.47 -11.48
C GLY A 136 -5.14 4.27 -11.93
N PRO A 137 -5.57 3.52 -12.96
CA PRO A 137 -4.78 2.44 -13.52
C PRO A 137 -3.51 2.94 -14.22
N HIS A 138 -3.53 4.15 -14.80
CA HIS A 138 -2.35 4.78 -15.40
C HIS A 138 -1.65 5.67 -14.37
N ILE A 139 -0.40 5.34 -14.08
CA ILE A 139 0.44 6.02 -13.10
C ILE A 139 1.79 6.39 -13.70
N LEU A 140 2.42 7.42 -13.17
CA LEU A 140 3.86 7.65 -13.27
C LEU A 140 4.49 7.03 -12.02
N ALA A 141 5.50 6.19 -12.21
CA ALA A 141 6.26 5.65 -11.09
C ALA A 141 7.74 5.92 -11.29
N ARG A 142 8.38 6.33 -10.20
CA ARG A 142 9.84 6.45 -10.08
C ARG A 142 10.35 5.44 -9.07
N GLY A 143 11.52 4.87 -9.28
CA GLY A 143 12.07 3.95 -8.31
C GLY A 143 13.43 3.39 -8.64
N GLU A 144 13.94 2.58 -7.72
CA GLU A 144 15.20 1.88 -7.87
C GLU A 144 15.02 0.57 -8.67
N VAL A 145 15.77 0.42 -9.75
CA VAL A 145 15.82 -0.85 -10.50
C VAL A 145 16.59 -1.89 -9.69
N LEU A 146 15.89 -2.98 -9.34
CA LEU A 146 16.44 -4.13 -8.63
C LEU A 146 16.82 -5.26 -9.58
N TRP A 147 16.04 -5.45 -10.64
CA TRP A 147 16.27 -6.43 -11.71
C TRP A 147 15.95 -5.84 -13.08
N ALA A 148 16.80 -6.13 -14.07
CA ALA A 148 16.62 -5.79 -15.46
C ALA A 148 17.06 -6.98 -16.34
N GLY A 149 16.07 -7.64 -16.96
CA GLY A 149 16.28 -8.78 -17.85
C GLY A 149 16.55 -8.37 -19.31
N ASP A 150 16.62 -9.37 -20.20
CA ASP A 150 17.02 -9.20 -21.61
C ASP A 150 16.08 -8.32 -22.45
N ARG A 151 14.86 -8.06 -21.96
CA ARG A 151 13.87 -7.20 -22.62
C ARG A 151 13.64 -5.86 -21.90
N ALA A 152 14.37 -5.57 -20.82
CA ALA A 152 14.34 -4.28 -20.14
C ALA A 152 14.97 -3.18 -21.01
N PRO A 153 14.74 -1.88 -20.77
CA PRO A 153 15.48 -0.82 -21.44
C PRO A 153 17.00 -1.02 -21.27
N PRO A 154 17.83 -0.93 -22.34
CA PRO A 154 19.27 -1.20 -22.26
C PRO A 154 20.00 -0.39 -21.18
N GLU A 155 19.58 0.85 -20.96
CA GLU A 155 20.12 1.76 -19.96
C GLU A 155 19.87 1.31 -18.52
N THR A 156 18.94 0.39 -18.28
CA THR A 156 18.63 -0.13 -16.94
C THR A 156 19.47 -1.36 -16.54
N ARG A 157 20.27 -1.88 -17.49
CA ARG A 157 21.06 -3.10 -17.34
C ARG A 157 22.49 -2.76 -16.95
N ASP A 158 22.91 -3.27 -15.80
CA ASP A 158 24.28 -3.19 -15.30
C ASP A 158 24.67 -4.49 -14.59
N GLU A 159 25.91 -4.56 -14.09
CA GLU A 159 26.44 -5.74 -13.38
C GLU A 159 25.62 -6.13 -12.15
N LYS A 160 24.86 -5.20 -11.55
CA LYS A 160 24.04 -5.43 -10.35
C LYS A 160 22.58 -5.73 -10.68
N THR A 161 22.03 -5.14 -11.74
CA THR A 161 20.62 -5.32 -12.13
C THR A 161 20.42 -6.53 -13.04
N SER A 162 21.46 -7.02 -13.71
CA SER A 162 21.39 -8.21 -14.56
C SER A 162 21.99 -9.48 -13.95
N ASP A 163 22.63 -9.40 -12.78
CA ASP A 163 23.02 -10.58 -12.00
C ASP A 163 21.84 -11.10 -11.15
N ARG A 164 21.43 -12.34 -11.41
CA ARG A 164 20.27 -12.95 -10.75
C ARG A 164 20.44 -13.12 -9.24
N THR A 165 21.65 -13.37 -8.77
CA THR A 165 21.94 -13.60 -7.34
C THR A 165 21.89 -12.28 -6.58
N ILE A 166 22.55 -11.24 -7.11
CA ILE A 166 22.54 -9.90 -6.54
C ILE A 166 21.11 -9.34 -6.54
N ALA A 167 20.40 -9.45 -7.67
CA ALA A 167 19.03 -8.97 -7.78
C ALA A 167 18.07 -9.69 -6.82
N ALA A 168 18.20 -11.01 -6.65
CA ALA A 168 17.35 -11.77 -5.72
C ALA A 168 17.52 -11.28 -4.27
N GLY A 169 18.76 -11.01 -3.84
CA GLY A 169 19.01 -10.43 -2.50
C GLY A 169 18.37 -9.05 -2.34
N ARG A 170 18.61 -8.15 -3.30
CA ARG A 170 18.04 -6.78 -3.28
C ARG A 170 16.51 -6.76 -3.30
N ILE A 171 15.90 -7.68 -4.06
CA ILE A 171 14.44 -7.86 -4.08
C ILE A 171 13.93 -8.34 -2.72
N ALA A 172 14.62 -9.29 -2.08
CA ALA A 172 14.25 -9.76 -0.76
C ALA A 172 14.32 -8.62 0.29
N ASP A 173 15.36 -7.79 0.24
CA ASP A 173 15.52 -6.62 1.12
C ASP A 173 14.38 -5.60 0.93
N ALA A 174 13.95 -5.41 -0.32
CA ALA A 174 12.79 -4.61 -0.68
C ALA A 174 11.44 -5.27 -0.31
N GLY A 175 11.44 -6.52 0.18
CA GLY A 175 10.26 -7.25 0.63
C GLY A 175 9.58 -8.15 -0.41
N GLY A 176 10.19 -8.28 -1.59
CA GLY A 176 9.77 -9.26 -2.61
C GLY A 176 10.27 -10.67 -2.32
N VAL A 177 9.96 -11.63 -3.20
CA VAL A 177 10.20 -13.08 -2.95
C VAL A 177 11.20 -13.71 -3.92
N GLY A 178 11.53 -13.05 -5.02
CA GLY A 178 12.51 -13.55 -5.97
C GLY A 178 12.49 -12.80 -7.28
N ILE A 179 13.15 -13.36 -8.29
CA ILE A 179 13.13 -12.78 -9.64
C ILE A 179 11.76 -13.03 -10.26
N TYR A 180 10.93 -12.00 -10.29
CA TYR A 180 9.62 -12.02 -10.93
C TYR A 180 9.77 -12.25 -12.44
N PRO A 181 8.80 -12.91 -13.09
CA PRO A 181 8.81 -13.16 -14.53
C PRO A 181 8.39 -11.91 -15.33
N THR A 182 8.98 -10.76 -15.00
CA THR A 182 8.80 -9.46 -15.66
C THR A 182 10.13 -8.98 -16.22
N ASP A 183 10.09 -8.05 -17.17
CA ASP A 183 11.30 -7.50 -17.77
C ASP A 183 12.11 -6.72 -16.74
N MET A 184 11.44 -6.07 -15.79
CA MET A 184 12.07 -5.35 -14.69
C MET A 184 11.38 -5.62 -13.34
N VAL A 185 12.14 -5.42 -12.26
CA VAL A 185 11.62 -5.26 -10.89
C VAL A 185 12.15 -3.95 -10.35
N VAL A 186 11.25 -3.10 -9.86
CA VAL A 186 11.58 -1.75 -9.37
C VAL A 186 10.97 -1.58 -7.98
N SER A 187 11.74 -1.04 -7.03
CA SER A 187 11.23 -0.67 -5.71
C SER A 187 11.03 0.83 -5.59
N CYS A 188 9.93 1.22 -4.96
CA CYS A 188 9.59 2.62 -4.73
C CYS A 188 8.77 2.78 -3.46
N THR A 189 8.48 4.03 -3.10
CA THR A 189 7.60 4.40 -1.99
C THR A 189 6.31 5.03 -2.52
N LEU A 190 5.37 5.34 -1.62
CA LEU A 190 4.14 6.06 -1.96
C LEU A 190 4.41 7.41 -2.65
N ASP A 191 5.44 8.13 -2.21
CA ASP A 191 5.77 9.47 -2.71
C ASP A 191 6.34 9.45 -4.13
N ASP A 192 6.75 8.26 -4.61
CA ASP A 192 7.28 8.06 -5.95
C ASP A 192 6.18 7.72 -6.98
N LEU A 193 4.91 7.68 -6.54
CA LEU A 193 3.75 7.39 -7.38
C LEU A 193 2.91 8.63 -7.61
N SER A 194 2.50 8.85 -8.86
CA SER A 194 1.55 9.91 -9.20
C SER A 194 0.65 9.51 -10.37
N LYS A 195 -0.42 10.27 -10.59
CA LYS A 195 -1.34 10.02 -11.70
C LYS A 195 -0.66 10.30 -13.04
N ALA A 196 -0.98 9.49 -14.04
CA ALA A 196 -0.60 9.76 -15.43
C ALA A 196 -1.84 9.85 -16.32
N GLU A 197 -1.69 10.53 -17.46
CA GLU A 197 -2.75 10.57 -18.47
C GLU A 197 -2.98 9.18 -19.07
N PRO A 198 -4.24 8.81 -19.37
CA PRO A 198 -4.54 7.52 -19.98
C PRO A 198 -3.80 7.31 -21.31
N PHE A 199 -3.28 6.10 -21.52
CA PHE A 199 -2.67 5.71 -22.79
C PHE A 199 -3.05 4.30 -23.23
N ARG A 200 -2.82 4.02 -24.51
CA ARG A 200 -3.02 2.68 -25.08
C ARG A 200 -1.96 1.74 -24.54
N THR A 201 -2.29 0.99 -23.50
CA THR A 201 -1.37 0.06 -22.87
C THR A 201 -0.98 -1.06 -23.84
N PRO A 202 0.31 -1.27 -24.12
CA PRO A 202 0.77 -2.24 -25.11
C PRO A 202 0.74 -3.67 -24.55
N PHE A 203 -0.42 -4.33 -24.60
CA PHE A 203 -0.60 -5.73 -24.13
C PHE A 203 -0.26 -6.82 -25.16
N VAL A 204 0.15 -6.42 -26.37
CA VAL A 204 0.45 -7.28 -27.51
C VAL A 204 1.93 -7.55 -27.68
#